data_AF-A0AAD9WGU5-F1
#
_entry.id   AF-A0AAD9WGU5-F1
#
_cell.length_a   1.000
_cell.length_b   1.000
_cell.length_c   1.000
_cell.angle_alpha   90.00
_cell.angle_beta   90.00
_cell.angle_gamma   90.00
#
_symmetry.space_group_name_H-M   'P 1'
#
loop_
_entity.id
_entity.type
_entity.pdbx_description
1 polymer ?
#
loop_
_entity_poly.entity_id
_entity_poly.type
_entity_poly.pdbx_seq_one_letter_code
_entity_poly.pdbx_strand_id
1 'polypeptide(L)'
;MGSETDQRAVMMGLMLHSNAKQLIRRQKYKDALEVLEMGEESFSLCNPQFIEMVDNVPILQIDMVWCYFMLRDISSLSVAGIRLQKAREGIERAHGKDYSRVRLLQGGRFPEIALHMRLELLEGVVTYHNGHLDKSRKALTSAQEKFLKLQVPDESLSLVMSMGFKEHNARRALRMNNQDVGSAVDFLIEEKAKKLQKREEDMKRRQELSEQKSYGVTLTKKPVDLKSLNELVSIGFEKALAAEALRRNENDTQKALDDLTNPETNAAIQNDIESRKRKRQRKSDKAAIEQLVSMGFERSRGTCSMIVFLFPLVLSCFAWISII
;
A
#
# COMPACT_ATOMS: atom_id res chain seq x y z
N MET A 1 10.47 -11.48 -17.63
CA MET A 1 9.22 -11.20 -16.89
C MET A 1 8.38 -12.47 -16.93
N GLY A 2 7.80 -12.90 -15.81
CA GLY A 2 7.01 -14.14 -15.74
C GLY A 2 5.70 -14.04 -16.48
N SER A 3 5.13 -15.19 -16.87
CA SER A 3 3.82 -15.24 -17.52
C SER A 3 2.74 -14.64 -16.61
N GLU A 4 1.65 -14.16 -17.18
CA GLU A 4 0.51 -13.66 -16.38
C GLU A 4 -0.01 -14.74 -15.42
N THR A 5 0.07 -16.00 -15.83
CA THR A 5 -0.25 -17.17 -15.01
C THR A 5 0.69 -17.32 -13.82
N ASP A 6 2.01 -17.13 -13.99
CA ASP A 6 2.97 -17.15 -12.88
C ASP A 6 2.68 -16.05 -11.86
N GLN A 7 2.38 -14.83 -12.34
CA GLN A 7 2.08 -13.69 -11.46
C GLN A 7 0.83 -13.96 -10.62
N ARG A 8 -0.23 -14.49 -11.24
CA ARG A 8 -1.46 -14.86 -10.53
C ARG A 8 -1.22 -15.97 -9.50
N ALA A 9 -0.45 -16.99 -9.86
CA ALA A 9 -0.11 -18.09 -8.97
C ALA A 9 0.70 -17.62 -7.74
N VAL A 10 1.71 -16.77 -7.95
CA VAL A 10 2.48 -16.15 -6.85
C VAL A 10 1.58 -15.29 -5.97
N MET A 11 0.73 -14.44 -6.55
CA MET A 11 -0.20 -13.61 -5.77
C MET A 11 -1.16 -14.46 -4.93
N MET A 12 -1.68 -15.54 -5.51
CA MET A 12 -2.54 -16.50 -4.80
C MET A 12 -1.80 -17.15 -3.63
N GLY A 13 -0.59 -17.68 -3.86
CA GLY A 13 0.23 -18.30 -2.81
C GLY A 13 0.54 -17.34 -1.67
N LEU A 14 0.89 -16.09 -1.97
CA LEU A 14 1.12 -15.04 -0.96
C LEU A 14 -0.13 -14.70 -0.15
N MET A 15 -1.27 -14.59 -0.83
CA MET A 15 -2.55 -14.31 -0.18
C MET A 15 -2.95 -15.45 0.76
N LEU A 16 -2.84 -16.71 0.30
CA LEU A 16 -3.13 -17.90 1.10
C LEU A 16 -2.20 -18.00 2.31
N HIS A 17 -0.89 -17.76 2.13
CA HIS A 17 0.05 -17.74 3.25
C HIS A 17 -0.30 -16.66 4.29
N SER A 18 -0.72 -15.47 3.84
CA SER A 18 -1.19 -14.40 4.73
C SER A 18 -2.44 -14.81 5.52
N ASN A 19 -3.40 -15.48 4.86
CA ASN A 19 -4.60 -16.02 5.50
C ASN A 19 -4.25 -17.09 6.54
N ALA A 20 -3.40 -18.06 6.18
CA ALA A 20 -2.90 -19.07 7.09
C ALA A 20 -2.24 -18.47 8.34
N LYS A 21 -1.43 -17.40 8.20
CA LYS A 21 -0.85 -16.69 9.35
C LYS A 21 -1.91 -16.11 10.28
N GLN A 22 -3.06 -15.65 9.76
CA GLN A 22 -4.17 -15.19 10.61
C GLN A 22 -4.84 -16.35 11.34
N LEU A 23 -5.02 -17.50 10.69
CA LEU A 23 -5.55 -18.72 11.30
C LEU A 23 -4.63 -19.26 12.41
N ILE A 24 -3.31 -19.28 12.17
CA ILE A 24 -2.29 -19.65 13.18
C ILE A 24 -2.39 -18.75 14.41
N ARG A 25 -2.54 -17.43 14.24
CA ARG A 25 -2.72 -16.49 15.36
C ARG A 25 -4.00 -16.74 16.15
N ARG A 26 -5.04 -17.24 15.49
CA ARG A 26 -6.31 -17.67 16.12
C ARG A 26 -6.27 -19.10 16.64
N GLN A 27 -5.11 -19.76 16.62
CA GLN A 27 -4.90 -21.14 17.06
C GLN A 27 -5.72 -22.19 16.28
N LYS A 28 -6.19 -21.85 15.07
CA LYS A 28 -6.90 -22.76 14.17
C LYS A 28 -5.91 -23.52 13.29
N TYR A 29 -5.16 -24.43 13.88
CA TYR A 29 -4.01 -25.06 13.21
C TYR A 29 -4.40 -26.04 12.09
N LYS A 30 -5.56 -26.71 12.18
CA LYS A 30 -6.07 -27.60 11.12
C LYS A 30 -6.43 -26.79 9.88
N ASP A 31 -7.31 -25.81 10.03
CA ASP A 31 -7.71 -24.89 8.95
C ASP A 31 -6.48 -24.17 8.36
N ALA A 32 -5.53 -23.76 9.20
CA ALA A 32 -4.30 -23.13 8.74
C ALA A 32 -3.47 -24.06 7.86
N LEU A 33 -3.38 -25.35 8.22
CA LEU A 33 -2.63 -26.34 7.46
C LEU A 33 -3.23 -26.56 6.07
N GLU A 34 -4.56 -26.72 5.98
CA GLU A 34 -5.27 -26.84 4.69
C GLU A 34 -4.99 -25.63 3.79
N VAL A 35 -5.02 -24.42 4.36
CA VAL A 35 -4.72 -23.18 3.62
C VAL A 35 -3.25 -23.09 3.20
N LEU A 36 -2.32 -23.60 4.02
CA LEU A 36 -0.90 -23.66 3.67
C LEU A 36 -0.65 -24.67 2.54
N GLU A 37 -1.34 -25.80 2.52
CA GLU A 37 -1.26 -26.79 1.44
C GLU A 37 -1.74 -26.21 0.11
N MET A 38 -2.89 -25.53 0.09
CA MET A 38 -3.35 -24.78 -1.10
C MET A 38 -2.34 -23.70 -1.54
N GLY A 39 -1.68 -23.05 -0.58
CA GLY A 39 -0.63 -22.07 -0.86
C GLY A 39 0.61 -22.71 -1.50
N GLU A 40 1.05 -23.87 -0.99
CA GLU A 40 2.14 -24.67 -1.54
C GLU A 40 1.85 -25.12 -2.97
N GLU A 41 0.64 -25.63 -3.22
CA GLU A 41 0.17 -26.00 -4.56
C GLU A 41 0.20 -24.80 -5.51
N SER A 42 -0.25 -23.63 -5.06
CA SER A 42 -0.21 -22.39 -5.86
C SER A 42 1.23 -22.02 -6.24
N PHE A 43 2.20 -22.16 -5.33
CA PHE A 43 3.61 -21.92 -5.65
C PHE A 43 4.18 -22.97 -6.60
N SER A 44 3.72 -24.22 -6.55
CA SER A 44 4.17 -25.29 -7.44
C SER A 44 3.78 -25.09 -8.91
N LEU A 45 2.72 -24.29 -9.17
CA LEU A 45 2.29 -23.93 -10.52
C LEU A 45 3.20 -22.87 -11.18
N CYS A 46 4.04 -22.19 -10.40
CA CYS A 46 4.93 -21.16 -10.89
C CYS A 46 6.18 -21.79 -11.51
N ASN A 47 6.75 -21.15 -12.54
CA ASN A 47 8.09 -21.52 -12.98
C ASN A 47 9.10 -21.38 -11.81
N PRO A 48 9.83 -22.45 -11.43
CA PRO A 48 10.73 -22.48 -10.28
C PRO A 48 11.73 -21.32 -10.22
N GLN A 49 12.19 -20.82 -11.37
CA GLN A 49 13.13 -19.71 -11.46
C GLN A 49 12.58 -18.41 -10.84
N PHE A 50 11.26 -18.23 -10.78
CA PHE A 50 10.64 -17.03 -10.19
C PHE A 50 10.56 -17.08 -8.66
N ILE A 51 10.53 -18.28 -8.09
CA ILE A 51 10.38 -18.49 -6.65
C ILE A 51 11.70 -18.88 -5.98
N GLU A 52 12.72 -19.28 -6.75
CA GLU A 52 13.99 -19.79 -6.24
C GLU A 52 14.74 -18.78 -5.34
N MET A 53 14.64 -17.50 -5.69
CA MET A 53 15.34 -16.40 -5.02
C MET A 53 14.50 -15.71 -3.93
N VAL A 54 13.35 -16.30 -3.59
CA VAL A 54 12.37 -15.72 -2.68
C VAL A 54 12.17 -16.65 -1.49
N ASP A 55 12.12 -16.10 -0.28
CA ASP A 55 12.03 -16.86 0.97
C ASP A 55 10.59 -17.24 1.36
N ASN A 56 9.58 -16.81 0.59
CA ASN A 56 8.16 -17.09 0.87
C ASN A 56 7.86 -18.60 0.96
N VAL A 57 8.36 -19.41 0.03
CA VAL A 57 8.14 -20.87 0.04
C VAL A 57 8.80 -21.51 1.27
N PRO A 58 10.08 -21.24 1.58
CA PRO A 58 10.67 -21.69 2.85
C PRO A 58 9.91 -21.26 4.11
N ILE A 59 9.43 -20.02 4.19
CA ILE A 59 8.67 -19.55 5.35
C ILE A 59 7.34 -20.31 5.46
N LEU A 60 6.68 -20.60 4.32
CA LEU A 60 5.48 -21.43 4.28
C LEU A 60 5.76 -22.83 4.84
N GLN A 61 6.86 -23.47 4.45
CA GLN A 61 7.26 -24.79 4.98
C GLN A 61 7.45 -24.76 6.50
N ILE A 62 8.10 -23.72 7.04
CA ILE A 62 8.28 -23.54 8.49
C ILE A 62 6.93 -23.38 9.20
N ASP A 63 5.99 -22.63 8.61
CA ASP A 63 4.64 -22.47 9.15
C ASP A 63 3.84 -23.78 9.14
N MET A 64 3.98 -24.62 8.10
CA MET A 64 3.36 -25.96 8.05
C MET A 64 3.88 -26.87 9.15
N VAL A 65 5.21 -26.93 9.33
CA VAL A 65 5.83 -27.75 10.37
C VAL A 65 5.43 -27.29 11.77
N TRP A 66 5.27 -25.99 11.97
CA TRP A 66 4.70 -25.47 13.20
C TRP A 66 3.26 -25.93 13.42
N CYS A 67 2.41 -25.94 12.39
CA CYS A 67 1.06 -26.50 12.50
C CYS A 67 1.10 -27.99 12.88
N TYR A 68 1.97 -28.80 12.26
CA TYR A 68 2.14 -30.21 12.65
C TYR A 68 2.47 -30.36 14.13
N PHE A 69 3.42 -29.55 14.63
CA PHE A 69 3.82 -29.56 16.03
C PHE A 69 2.67 -29.17 16.96
N MET A 70 1.93 -28.11 16.63
CA MET A 70 0.79 -27.64 17.44
C MET A 70 -0.37 -28.64 17.46
N LEU A 71 -0.56 -29.39 16.38
CA LEU A 71 -1.53 -30.49 16.29
C LEU A 71 -1.09 -31.76 17.03
N ARG A 72 0.17 -31.80 17.51
CA ARG A 72 0.79 -32.95 18.19
C ARG A 72 0.77 -34.22 17.34
N ASP A 73 0.85 -34.06 16.02
CA ASP A 73 0.86 -35.18 15.10
C ASP A 73 2.28 -35.73 14.94
N ILE A 74 2.59 -36.71 15.78
CA ILE A 74 3.89 -37.41 15.81
C ILE A 74 4.12 -38.19 14.50
N SER A 75 3.05 -38.62 13.82
CA SER A 75 3.17 -39.38 12.56
C SER A 75 3.77 -38.54 11.43
N SER A 76 3.61 -37.21 11.51
CA SER A 76 4.12 -36.24 10.54
C SER A 76 5.59 -35.84 10.76
N LEU A 77 6.32 -36.44 11.72
CA LEU A 77 7.71 -36.08 12.03
C LEU A 77 8.70 -36.31 10.88
N SER A 78 8.53 -37.38 10.12
CA SER A 78 9.38 -37.68 8.95
C SER A 78 9.18 -36.63 7.85
N VAL A 79 7.93 -36.27 7.58
CA VAL A 79 7.54 -35.21 6.64
C VAL A 79 8.07 -33.85 7.13
N ALA A 80 7.97 -33.57 8.43
CA ALA A 80 8.48 -32.34 9.03
C ALA A 80 9.98 -32.16 8.80
N GLY A 81 10.79 -33.22 8.96
CA GLY A 81 12.22 -33.17 8.69
C GLY A 81 12.55 -32.81 7.24
N ILE A 82 11.84 -33.42 6.28
CA ILE A 82 12.02 -33.12 4.85
C ILE A 82 11.64 -31.68 4.53
N ARG A 83 10.52 -31.19 5.10
CA ARG A 83 10.06 -29.80 4.90
C ARG A 83 11.05 -28.78 5.48
N LEU A 84 11.60 -29.03 6.67
CA LEU A 84 12.60 -28.16 7.29
C LEU A 84 13.91 -28.13 6.48
N GLN A 85 14.35 -29.28 5.96
CA GLN A 85 15.53 -29.34 5.08
C GLN A 85 15.32 -28.48 3.82
N LYS A 86 14.17 -28.61 3.16
CA LYS A 86 13.80 -27.74 2.01
C LYS A 86 13.76 -26.27 2.39
N ALA A 87 13.24 -25.95 3.58
CA ALA A 87 13.20 -24.57 4.08
C ALA A 87 14.61 -24.00 4.30
N ARG A 88 15.52 -24.78 4.88
CA ARG A 88 16.91 -24.38 5.11
C ARG A 88 17.64 -24.07 3.80
N GLU A 89 17.55 -24.98 2.83
CA GLU A 89 18.17 -24.79 1.51
C GLU A 89 17.60 -23.58 0.78
N GLY A 90 16.28 -23.39 0.82
CA GLY A 90 15.64 -22.24 0.17
C GLY A 90 15.96 -20.91 0.87
N ILE A 91 16.05 -20.89 2.21
CA ILE A 91 16.50 -19.72 2.97
C ILE A 91 17.96 -19.39 2.64
N GLU A 92 18.85 -20.37 2.61
CA GLU A 92 20.27 -20.15 2.26
C GLU A 92 20.40 -19.58 0.83
N ARG A 93 19.59 -20.07 -0.11
CA ARG A 93 19.55 -19.55 -1.48
C ARG A 93 19.02 -18.12 -1.56
N ALA A 94 17.92 -17.83 -0.86
CA ALA A 94 17.30 -16.50 -0.86
C ALA A 94 18.17 -15.47 -0.11
N HIS A 95 18.72 -15.85 1.05
CA HIS A 95 19.43 -14.95 1.96
C HIS A 95 20.94 -14.88 1.73
N GLY A 96 21.49 -15.82 0.94
CA GLY A 96 22.91 -16.02 0.74
C GLY A 96 23.58 -16.72 1.93
N LYS A 97 24.76 -17.31 1.68
CA LYS A 97 25.59 -17.92 2.73
C LYS A 97 25.88 -16.90 3.83
N ASP A 98 25.74 -17.33 5.09
CA ASP A 98 25.90 -16.50 6.28
C ASP A 98 25.07 -15.21 6.27
N TYR A 99 23.93 -15.22 5.56
CA TYR A 99 22.98 -14.10 5.46
C TYR A 99 23.57 -12.86 4.76
N SER A 100 24.67 -13.03 4.03
CA SER A 100 25.44 -11.94 3.40
C SER A 100 24.59 -11.09 2.45
N ARG A 101 23.76 -11.71 1.61
CA ARG A 101 22.94 -11.00 0.62
C ARG A 101 21.82 -10.19 1.29
N VAL A 102 21.12 -10.78 2.26
CA VAL A 102 20.05 -10.08 2.98
C VAL A 102 20.59 -8.94 3.82
N ARG A 103 21.73 -9.13 4.50
CA ARG A 103 22.41 -8.04 5.23
C ARG A 103 22.76 -6.88 4.30
N LEU A 104 23.25 -7.16 3.09
CA LEU A 104 23.58 -6.13 2.11
C LEU A 104 22.31 -5.37 1.66
N LEU A 105 21.24 -6.08 1.32
CA LEU A 105 19.97 -5.47 0.87
C LEU A 105 19.30 -4.63 1.95
N GLN A 106 19.52 -4.96 3.22
CA GLN A 106 18.86 -4.31 4.35
C GLN A 106 19.75 -3.30 5.08
N GLY A 107 20.95 -3.02 4.56
CA GLY A 107 21.88 -2.04 5.13
C GLY A 107 22.41 -2.45 6.50
N GLY A 108 22.69 -3.74 6.70
CA GLY A 108 23.22 -4.26 7.97
C GLY A 108 22.17 -4.47 9.07
N ARG A 109 20.87 -4.47 8.73
CA ARG A 109 19.76 -4.75 9.66
C ARG A 109 19.46 -6.26 9.73
N PHE A 110 18.77 -6.69 10.79
CA PHE A 110 18.58 -8.12 11.11
C PHE A 110 17.12 -8.57 11.41
N PRO A 111 16.12 -8.27 10.57
CA PRO A 111 14.74 -8.73 10.76
C PRO A 111 14.57 -10.26 10.70
N GLU A 112 15.48 -11.02 10.08
CA GLU A 112 15.36 -12.47 9.86
C GLU A 112 15.73 -13.31 11.08
N ILE A 113 16.32 -12.73 12.14
CA ILE A 113 16.74 -13.49 13.33
C ILE A 113 15.58 -14.32 13.89
N ALA A 114 14.36 -13.77 13.89
CA ALA A 114 13.17 -14.47 14.34
C ALA A 114 12.81 -15.68 13.47
N LEU A 115 13.02 -15.58 12.15
CA LEU A 115 12.80 -16.68 11.22
C LEU A 115 13.81 -17.81 11.45
N HIS A 116 15.09 -17.48 11.55
CA HIS A 116 16.14 -18.49 11.80
C HIS A 116 16.01 -19.16 13.15
N MET A 117 15.67 -18.39 14.20
CA MET A 117 15.40 -18.94 15.52
C MET A 117 14.28 -19.98 15.44
N ARG A 118 13.18 -19.70 14.74
CA ARG A 118 12.07 -20.64 14.59
C ARG A 118 12.45 -21.89 13.78
N LEU A 119 13.21 -21.72 12.69
CA LEU A 119 13.73 -22.84 11.90
C LEU A 119 14.59 -23.78 12.76
N GLU A 120 15.60 -23.23 13.44
CA GLU A 120 16.54 -24.01 14.26
C GLU A 120 15.87 -24.65 15.47
N LEU A 121 14.87 -23.99 16.06
CA LEU A 121 14.05 -24.57 17.12
C LEU A 121 13.32 -25.82 16.63
N LEU A 122 12.64 -25.73 15.49
CA LEU A 122 11.88 -26.84 14.91
C LEU A 122 12.79 -28.00 14.46
N GLU A 123 13.95 -27.69 13.89
CA GLU A 123 14.96 -28.70 13.56
C GLU A 123 15.50 -29.40 14.81
N GLY A 124 15.72 -28.65 15.89
CA GLY A 124 16.12 -29.19 17.18
C GLY A 124 15.10 -30.19 17.74
N VAL A 125 13.81 -29.88 17.62
CA VAL A 125 12.71 -30.77 18.02
C VAL A 125 12.64 -32.02 17.14
N VAL A 126 12.68 -31.87 15.82
CA VAL A 126 12.60 -33.02 14.90
C VAL A 126 13.80 -33.95 15.07
N THR A 127 15.01 -33.40 15.19
CA THR A 127 16.23 -34.21 15.41
C THR A 127 16.25 -34.91 16.76
N TYR A 128 15.68 -34.30 17.79
CA TYR A 128 15.48 -34.94 19.10
C TYR A 128 14.62 -36.19 18.99
N HIS A 129 13.45 -36.09 18.34
CA HIS A 129 12.56 -37.22 18.15
C HIS A 129 13.12 -38.30 17.24
N ASN A 130 14.04 -37.95 16.33
CA ASN A 130 14.77 -38.89 15.50
C ASN A 130 15.99 -39.52 16.20
N GLY A 131 16.19 -39.30 17.51
CA GLY A 131 17.29 -39.88 18.30
C GLY A 131 18.66 -39.22 18.10
N HIS A 132 18.76 -38.15 17.32
CA HIS A 132 20.02 -37.45 17.03
C HIS A 132 20.29 -36.34 18.06
N LEU A 133 20.62 -36.73 19.29
CA LEU A 133 20.74 -35.81 20.43
C LEU A 133 21.81 -34.72 20.25
N ASP A 134 22.95 -35.03 19.63
CA ASP A 134 24.01 -34.04 19.42
C ASP A 134 23.60 -32.94 18.44
N LYS A 135 22.93 -33.31 17.35
CA LYS A 135 22.39 -32.36 16.35
C LYS A 135 21.30 -31.50 16.98
N SER A 136 20.41 -32.13 17.75
CA SER A 136 19.35 -31.43 18.48
C SER A 136 19.92 -30.40 19.45
N ARG A 137 20.90 -30.79 20.28
CA ARG A 137 21.55 -29.88 21.22
C ARG A 137 22.15 -28.66 20.52
N LYS A 138 22.87 -28.86 19.41
CA LYS A 138 23.46 -27.76 18.63
C LYS A 138 22.39 -26.82 18.08
N ALA A 139 21.35 -27.36 17.47
CA ALA A 139 20.25 -26.57 16.91
C ALA A 139 19.50 -25.77 17.99
N LEU A 140 19.17 -26.40 19.12
CA LEU A 140 18.48 -25.76 20.24
C LEU A 140 19.35 -24.68 20.93
N THR A 141 20.65 -24.92 21.07
CA THR A 141 21.58 -23.92 21.64
C THR A 141 21.65 -22.68 20.74
N SER A 142 21.79 -22.90 19.42
CA SER A 142 21.79 -21.80 18.44
C SER A 142 20.46 -21.04 18.42
N ALA A 143 19.32 -21.74 18.54
CA ALA A 143 18.01 -21.11 18.64
C ALA A 143 17.88 -20.28 19.94
N GLN A 144 18.42 -20.78 21.06
CA GLN A 144 18.43 -20.09 22.34
C GLN A 144 19.25 -18.78 22.28
N GLU A 145 20.44 -18.81 21.69
CA GLU A 145 21.26 -17.61 21.48
C GLU A 145 20.52 -16.54 20.67
N LYS A 146 19.83 -16.95 19.60
CA LYS A 146 19.02 -16.03 18.78
C LYS A 146 17.80 -15.52 19.55
N PHE A 147 17.17 -16.35 20.38
CA PHE A 147 16.06 -15.95 21.24
C PHE A 147 16.48 -14.86 22.23
N LEU A 148 17.65 -15.00 22.87
CA LEU A 148 18.20 -13.99 23.77
C LEU A 148 18.44 -12.65 23.04
N LYS A 149 18.95 -12.69 21.80
CA LYS A 149 19.11 -11.48 20.97
C LYS A 149 17.78 -10.81 20.60
N LEU A 150 16.68 -11.55 20.55
CA LEU A 150 15.34 -11.00 20.24
C LEU A 150 14.64 -10.39 21.46
N GLN A 151 15.10 -10.71 22.68
CA GLN A 151 14.62 -10.06 23.90
C GLN A 151 15.14 -8.64 23.94
N VAL A 152 14.22 -7.67 24.03
CA VAL A 152 14.58 -6.26 24.08
C VAL A 152 14.65 -5.86 25.56
N PRO A 153 15.78 -5.32 26.04
CA PRO A 153 15.89 -4.81 27.40
C PRO A 153 14.91 -3.67 27.65
N ASP A 154 14.27 -3.67 28.83
CA ASP A 154 13.30 -2.65 29.20
C ASP A 154 13.94 -1.26 29.31
N GLU A 155 15.21 -1.18 29.71
CA GLU A 155 15.99 0.06 29.74
C GLU A 155 16.07 0.70 28.35
N SER A 156 16.58 -0.04 27.35
CA SER A 156 16.66 0.44 25.96
C SER A 156 15.30 0.78 25.37
N LEU A 157 14.27 -0.01 25.68
CA LEU A 157 12.91 0.24 25.22
C LEU A 157 12.34 1.53 25.81
N SER A 158 12.50 1.73 27.12
CA SER A 158 12.04 2.93 27.82
C SER A 158 12.72 4.20 27.30
N LEU A 159 14.01 4.13 26.99
CA LEU A 159 14.77 5.24 26.42
C LEU A 159 14.20 5.66 25.06
N VAL A 160 13.98 4.72 24.13
CA VAL A 160 13.38 5.04 22.82
C VAL A 160 11.94 5.53 22.97
N MET A 161 11.16 4.97 23.91
CA MET A 161 9.80 5.44 24.18
C MET A 161 9.77 6.87 24.75
N SER A 162 10.73 7.23 25.60
CA SER A 162 10.86 8.58 26.16
C SER A 162 11.04 9.67 25.09
N MET A 163 11.59 9.30 23.92
CA MET A 163 11.72 10.17 22.76
C MET A 163 10.40 10.37 21.98
N GLY A 164 9.28 9.81 22.46
CA GLY A 164 7.95 9.97 21.88
C GLY A 164 7.55 8.88 20.88
N PHE A 165 8.34 7.81 20.75
CA PHE A 165 7.99 6.67 19.90
C PHE A 165 7.04 5.71 20.62
N LYS A 166 6.06 5.17 19.88
CA LYS A 166 5.15 4.14 20.40
C LYS A 166 5.93 2.84 20.70
N GLU A 167 5.57 2.17 21.79
CA GLU A 167 6.21 0.92 22.25
C GLU A 167 6.42 -0.11 21.14
N HIS A 168 5.38 -0.39 20.33
CA HIS A 168 5.48 -1.39 19.27
C HIS A 168 6.54 -1.03 18.21
N ASN A 169 6.67 0.26 17.88
CA ASN A 169 7.65 0.75 16.91
C ASN A 169 9.05 0.71 17.51
N ALA A 170 9.19 1.14 18.77
CA ALA A 170 10.45 1.12 19.50
C ALA A 170 11.01 -0.31 19.62
N ARG A 171 10.16 -1.26 20.08
CA ARG A 171 10.53 -2.68 20.19
C ARG A 171 10.92 -3.27 18.84
N ARG A 172 10.19 -2.95 17.76
CA ARG A 172 10.54 -3.38 16.40
C ARG A 172 11.88 -2.82 15.96
N ALA A 173 12.10 -1.52 16.14
CA ALA A 173 13.34 -0.86 15.75
C ALA A 173 14.56 -1.43 16.48
N LEU A 174 14.44 -1.65 17.80
CA LEU A 174 15.50 -2.28 18.60
C LEU A 174 15.82 -3.69 18.14
N ARG A 175 14.80 -4.52 17.83
CA ARG A 175 15.03 -5.87 17.28
C ARG A 175 15.73 -5.86 15.93
N MET A 176 15.42 -4.90 15.07
CA MET A 176 16.01 -4.80 13.73
C MET A 176 17.47 -4.32 13.74
N ASN A 177 17.87 -3.60 14.80
CA ASN A 177 19.19 -2.98 14.92
C ASN A 177 20.02 -3.60 16.06
N ASN A 178 19.83 -4.90 16.35
CA ASN A 178 20.59 -5.63 17.39
C ASN A 178 20.61 -4.93 18.76
N GLN A 179 19.51 -4.30 19.13
CA GLN A 179 19.33 -3.57 20.40
C GLN A 179 20.19 -2.30 20.53
N ASP A 180 20.85 -1.85 19.47
CA ASP A 180 21.51 -0.55 19.45
C ASP A 180 20.48 0.59 19.41
N VAL A 181 20.50 1.44 20.43
CA VAL A 181 19.53 2.53 20.59
C VAL A 181 19.73 3.59 19.51
N GLY A 182 20.98 3.94 19.19
CA GLY A 182 21.29 4.97 18.20
C GLY A 182 20.74 4.61 16.82
N SER A 183 21.17 3.45 16.31
CA SER A 183 20.70 2.93 15.01
C SER A 183 19.18 2.71 14.98
N ALA A 184 18.57 2.32 16.11
CA ALA A 184 17.12 2.15 16.20
C ALA A 184 16.36 3.48 16.08
N VAL A 185 16.86 4.56 16.69
CA VAL A 185 16.26 5.90 16.59
C VAL A 185 16.40 6.44 15.18
N ASP A 186 17.59 6.34 14.58
CA ASP A 186 17.84 6.78 13.21
C ASP A 186 16.90 6.07 12.23
N PHE A 187 16.74 4.75 12.39
CA PHE A 187 15.78 3.96 11.61
C PHE A 187 14.34 4.48 11.73
N LEU A 188 13.89 4.82 12.94
CA LEU A 188 12.53 5.33 13.17
C LEU A 188 12.32 6.71 12.54
N ILE A 189 13.34 7.57 12.58
CA ILE A 189 13.31 8.89 11.94
C ILE A 189 13.25 8.74 10.42
N GLU A 190 14.12 7.91 9.84
CA GLU A 190 14.12 7.60 8.40
C GLU A 190 12.76 7.05 7.95
N GLU A 191 12.18 6.11 8.70
CA GLU A 191 10.90 5.50 8.36
C GLU A 191 9.76 6.54 8.39
N LYS A 192 9.77 7.44 9.36
CA LYS A 192 8.80 8.54 9.46
C LYS A 192 8.96 9.52 8.30
N ALA A 193 10.19 9.88 7.93
CA ALA A 193 10.48 10.75 6.80
C ALA A 193 10.01 10.15 5.47
N LYS A 194 10.34 8.87 5.20
CA LYS A 194 9.89 8.15 4.00
C LYS A 194 8.36 8.06 3.92
N LYS A 195 7.68 7.82 5.05
CA LYS A 195 6.21 7.79 5.11
C LYS A 195 5.61 9.16 4.81
N LEU A 196 6.23 10.25 5.27
CA LEU A 196 5.75 11.60 5.00
C LEU A 196 5.93 11.95 3.51
N GLN A 197 7.11 11.69 2.95
CA GLN A 197 7.38 11.89 1.52
C GLN A 197 6.40 11.13 0.64
N LYS A 198 6.18 9.85 0.91
CA LYS A 198 5.22 9.03 0.16
C LYS A 198 3.79 9.58 0.25
N ARG A 199 3.38 10.09 1.42
CA ARG A 199 2.05 10.73 1.58
C ARG A 199 1.94 12.01 0.76
N GLU A 200 2.98 12.84 0.76
CA GLU A 200 3.02 14.06 -0.05
C GLU A 200 2.98 13.73 -1.55
N GLU A 201 3.75 12.75 -2.01
CA GLU A 201 3.71 12.25 -3.38
C GLU A 201 2.34 11.69 -3.76
N ASP A 202 1.74 10.86 -2.90
CA ASP A 202 0.42 10.29 -3.14
C ASP A 202 -0.67 11.39 -3.16
N MET A 203 -0.54 12.42 -2.31
CA MET A 203 -1.43 13.57 -2.32
C MET A 203 -1.29 14.39 -3.61
N LYS A 204 -0.06 14.67 -4.06
CA LYS A 204 0.21 15.34 -5.34
C LYS A 204 -0.36 14.55 -6.52
N ARG A 205 -0.09 13.24 -6.59
CA ARG A 205 -0.65 12.35 -7.64
C ARG A 205 -2.17 12.35 -7.64
N ARG A 206 -2.81 12.36 -6.46
CA ARG A 206 -4.27 12.43 -6.35
C ARG A 206 -4.82 13.77 -6.83
N GLN A 207 -4.14 14.88 -6.51
CA GLN A 207 -4.50 16.20 -6.98
C GLN A 207 -4.37 16.29 -8.51
N GLU A 208 -3.25 15.83 -9.07
CA GLU A 208 -3.03 15.75 -10.53
C GLU A 208 -4.11 14.93 -11.22
N LEU A 209 -4.45 13.75 -10.69
CA LEU A 209 -5.50 12.89 -11.24
C LEU A 209 -6.88 13.56 -11.15
N SER A 210 -7.16 14.27 -10.05
CA SER A 210 -8.42 15.02 -9.88
C SER A 210 -8.51 16.19 -10.86
N GLU A 211 -7.40 16.88 -11.07
CA GLU A 211 -7.30 17.99 -12.02
C GLU A 211 -7.48 17.50 -13.46
N GLN A 212 -6.83 16.40 -13.86
CA GLN A 212 -7.05 15.77 -15.18
C GLN A 212 -8.52 15.38 -15.39
N LYS A 213 -9.17 14.80 -14.37
CA LYS A 213 -10.59 14.44 -14.44
C LYS A 213 -11.51 15.65 -14.63
N SER A 214 -11.13 16.82 -14.11
CA SER A 214 -11.93 18.04 -14.23
C SER A 214 -12.02 18.55 -15.67
N TYR A 215 -10.95 18.38 -16.45
CA TYR A 215 -10.86 18.83 -17.86
C TYR A 215 -11.43 17.80 -18.85
N GLY A 216 -11.52 16.54 -18.46
CA GLY A 216 -12.13 15.46 -19.25
C GLY A 216 -11.14 14.71 -20.13
N VAL A 217 -11.66 13.98 -21.12
CA VAL A 217 -10.87 13.09 -22.00
C VAL A 217 -10.95 13.53 -23.46
N THR A 218 -9.87 13.30 -24.20
CA THR A 218 -9.81 13.49 -25.66
C THR A 218 -10.70 12.48 -26.38
N LEU A 219 -10.88 12.65 -27.70
CA LEU A 219 -11.59 11.69 -28.56
C LEU A 219 -10.99 10.27 -28.47
N THR A 220 -9.67 10.18 -28.30
CA THR A 220 -8.91 8.94 -28.08
C THR A 220 -8.95 8.41 -26.65
N LYS A 221 -9.83 8.94 -25.79
CA LYS A 221 -9.97 8.57 -24.36
C LYS A 221 -8.71 8.78 -23.52
N LYS A 222 -7.78 9.62 -23.97
CA LYS A 222 -6.61 10.02 -23.17
C LYS A 222 -6.98 11.22 -22.28
N PRO A 223 -6.52 11.28 -21.02
CA PRO A 223 -6.70 12.48 -20.20
C PRO A 223 -5.91 13.66 -20.80
N VAL A 224 -6.34 14.89 -20.48
CA VAL A 224 -5.61 16.10 -20.88
C VAL A 224 -4.24 16.12 -20.21
N ASP A 225 -3.17 16.35 -20.98
CA ASP A 225 -1.81 16.41 -20.42
C ASP A 225 -1.60 17.73 -19.66
N LEU A 226 -1.26 17.62 -18.38
CA LEU A 226 -1.03 18.76 -17.49
C LEU A 226 0.22 19.55 -17.88
N LYS A 227 1.23 18.90 -18.48
CA LYS A 227 2.45 19.60 -18.91
C LYS A 227 2.15 20.55 -20.06
N SER A 228 1.56 20.04 -21.13
CA SER A 228 1.05 20.81 -22.27
C SER A 228 0.08 21.91 -21.85
N LEU A 229 -0.79 21.64 -20.87
CA LEU A 229 -1.70 22.64 -20.33
C LEU A 229 -0.96 23.76 -19.61
N ASN A 230 0.01 23.43 -18.75
CA ASN A 230 0.80 24.43 -18.03
C ASN A 230 1.68 25.26 -18.97
N GLU A 231 2.14 24.70 -20.09
CA GLU A 231 2.84 25.44 -21.15
C GLU A 231 1.94 26.47 -21.82
N LEU A 232 0.69 26.12 -22.16
CA LEU A 232 -0.25 27.10 -22.73
C LEU A 232 -0.67 28.17 -21.72
N VAL A 233 -0.75 27.81 -20.44
CA VAL A 233 -1.05 28.76 -19.36
C VAL A 233 0.11 29.71 -19.11
N SER A 234 1.36 29.26 -19.23
CA SER A 234 2.53 30.13 -19.07
C SER A 234 2.68 31.12 -20.23
N ILE A 235 2.19 30.77 -21.43
CA ILE A 235 2.06 31.69 -22.57
C ILE A 235 0.98 32.76 -22.31
N GLY A 236 0.04 32.51 -21.39
CA GLY A 236 -0.96 33.50 -20.94
C GLY A 236 -2.41 33.14 -21.25
N PHE A 237 -2.68 31.93 -21.76
CA PHE A 237 -4.05 31.48 -22.03
C PHE A 237 -4.77 31.00 -20.76
N GLU A 238 -6.08 31.21 -20.69
CA GLU A 238 -6.90 30.74 -19.56
C GLU A 238 -6.91 29.20 -19.50
N LYS A 239 -6.76 28.62 -18.29
CA LYS A 239 -6.73 27.18 -18.06
C LYS A 239 -7.89 26.41 -18.71
N ALA A 240 -9.12 26.92 -18.60
CA ALA A 240 -10.30 26.25 -19.16
C ALA A 240 -10.29 26.24 -20.70
N LEU A 241 -9.81 27.33 -21.31
CA LEU A 241 -9.72 27.48 -22.75
C LEU A 241 -8.62 26.59 -23.33
N ALA A 242 -7.43 26.63 -22.72
CA ALA A 242 -6.30 25.79 -23.10
C ALA A 242 -6.62 24.29 -22.95
N ALA A 243 -7.31 23.90 -21.88
CA ALA A 243 -7.72 22.51 -21.68
C ALA A 243 -8.71 22.02 -22.75
N GLU A 244 -9.63 22.87 -23.19
CA GLU A 244 -10.58 22.52 -24.25
C GLU A 244 -9.93 22.45 -25.63
N ALA A 245 -8.98 23.33 -25.94
CA ALA A 245 -8.17 23.27 -27.16
C ALA A 245 -7.33 21.97 -27.21
N LEU A 246 -6.64 21.64 -26.13
CA LEU A 246 -5.89 20.38 -26.01
C LEU A 246 -6.80 19.15 -26.13
N ARG A 247 -8.03 19.22 -25.61
CA ARG A 247 -8.98 18.11 -25.70
C ARG A 247 -9.44 17.85 -27.14
N ARG A 248 -9.60 18.91 -27.95
CA ARG A 248 -9.96 18.81 -29.38
C ARG A 248 -8.81 18.26 -30.21
N ASN A 249 -7.58 18.66 -29.87
CA ASN A 249 -6.38 18.34 -30.64
C ASN A 249 -5.55 17.19 -30.06
N GLU A 250 -6.17 16.31 -29.28
CA GLU A 250 -5.54 15.09 -28.74
C GLU A 250 -4.22 15.31 -27.96
N ASN A 251 -4.12 16.41 -27.23
CA ASN A 251 -2.93 16.87 -26.50
C ASN A 251 -1.74 17.31 -27.38
N ASP A 252 -1.96 17.63 -28.65
CA ASP A 252 -0.96 18.28 -29.51
C ASP A 252 -0.86 19.78 -29.16
N THR A 253 0.26 20.20 -28.57
CA THR A 253 0.48 21.58 -28.10
C THR A 253 0.51 22.59 -29.24
N GLN A 254 1.08 22.22 -30.40
CA GLN A 254 1.24 23.14 -31.52
C GLN A 254 -0.11 23.44 -32.16
N LYS A 255 -0.89 22.39 -32.45
CA LYS A 255 -2.24 22.56 -33.00
C LYS A 255 -3.18 23.26 -32.02
N ALA A 256 -3.05 22.96 -30.73
CA ALA A 256 -3.80 23.68 -29.70
C ALA A 256 -3.44 25.17 -29.66
N LEU A 257 -2.16 25.52 -29.79
CA LEU A 257 -1.72 26.92 -29.84
C LEU A 257 -2.22 27.64 -31.10
N ASP A 258 -2.20 26.98 -32.26
CA ASP A 258 -2.72 27.53 -33.52
C ASP A 258 -4.23 27.83 -33.41
N ASP A 259 -5.01 26.89 -32.86
CA ASP A 259 -6.45 27.06 -32.63
C ASP A 259 -6.79 28.16 -31.60
N LEU A 260 -5.91 28.38 -30.62
CA LEU A 260 -6.06 29.43 -29.62
C LEU A 260 -5.69 30.81 -30.15
N THR A 261 -4.75 30.88 -31.09
CA THR A 261 -4.26 32.12 -31.68
C THR A 261 -5.18 32.62 -32.82
N ASN A 262 -5.89 31.71 -33.49
CA ASN A 262 -6.87 32.08 -34.50
C ASN A 262 -8.18 32.61 -33.85
N PRO A 263 -8.62 33.84 -34.17
CA PRO A 263 -9.77 34.48 -33.52
C PRO A 263 -11.09 33.74 -33.76
N GLU A 264 -11.28 33.10 -34.92
CA GLU A 264 -12.52 32.41 -35.25
C GLU A 264 -12.70 31.11 -34.44
N THR A 265 -11.63 30.31 -34.36
CA THR A 265 -11.60 29.05 -33.60
C THR A 265 -11.65 29.31 -32.10
N ASN A 266 -10.94 30.34 -31.62
CA ASN A 266 -10.96 30.73 -30.21
C ASN A 266 -12.38 31.16 -29.77
N ALA A 267 -13.05 32.02 -30.54
CA ALA A 267 -14.43 32.41 -30.26
C ALA A 267 -15.39 31.21 -30.25
N ALA A 268 -15.20 30.24 -31.16
CA ALA A 268 -15.98 29.01 -31.18
C ALA A 268 -15.76 28.15 -29.91
N ILE A 269 -14.51 28.02 -29.45
CA ILE A 269 -14.19 27.28 -28.21
C ILE A 269 -14.80 27.98 -26.99
N GLN A 270 -14.69 29.31 -26.90
CA GLN A 270 -15.28 30.08 -25.79
C GLN A 270 -16.80 29.93 -25.73
N ASN A 271 -17.48 30.04 -26.87
CA ASN A 271 -18.93 29.84 -26.96
C ASN A 271 -19.36 28.42 -26.53
N ASP A 272 -18.57 27.40 -26.88
CA ASP A 272 -18.83 26.03 -26.44
C ASP A 272 -18.65 25.84 -24.93
N ILE A 273 -17.63 26.46 -24.34
CA ILE A 273 -17.42 26.45 -22.88
C ILE A 273 -18.59 27.11 -22.18
N GLU A 274 -19.00 28.31 -22.63
CA GLU A 274 -20.11 29.04 -22.04
C GLU A 274 -21.44 28.29 -22.17
N SER A 275 -21.72 27.71 -23.34
CA SER A 275 -22.96 26.96 -23.55
C SER A 275 -23.05 25.75 -22.61
N ARG A 276 -21.92 25.04 -22.38
CA ARG A 276 -21.83 23.92 -21.44
C ARG A 276 -21.98 24.39 -19.99
N LYS A 277 -21.36 25.52 -19.63
CA LYS A 277 -21.49 26.13 -18.30
C LYS A 277 -22.95 26.49 -18.01
N ARG A 278 -23.64 27.14 -18.96
CA ARG A 278 -25.08 27.47 -18.86
C ARG A 278 -25.95 26.20 -18.72
N LYS A 279 -25.65 25.13 -19.47
CA LYS A 279 -26.37 23.85 -19.35
C LYS A 279 -26.16 23.18 -17.99
N ARG A 280 -24.93 23.18 -17.46
CA ARG A 280 -24.61 22.64 -16.12
C ARG A 280 -25.32 23.43 -15.03
N GLN A 281 -25.33 24.77 -15.12
CA GLN A 281 -26.02 25.63 -14.16
C GLN A 281 -27.52 25.32 -14.12
N ARG A 282 -28.19 25.29 -15.28
CA ARG A 282 -29.62 24.93 -15.37
C ARG A 282 -29.94 23.56 -14.75
N LYS A 283 -29.04 22.58 -14.90
CA LYS A 283 -29.20 21.25 -14.31
C LYS A 283 -29.02 21.28 -12.79
N SER A 284 -28.05 22.03 -12.28
CA SER A 284 -27.84 22.25 -10.85
C SER A 284 -29.03 22.97 -10.21
N ASP A 285 -29.50 24.05 -10.85
CA ASP A 285 -30.66 24.81 -10.37
C ASP A 285 -31.91 23.92 -10.32
N LYS A 286 -32.12 23.09 -11.35
CA LYS A 286 -33.21 22.11 -11.36
C LYS A 286 -33.08 21.08 -10.23
N ALA A 287 -31.88 20.56 -9.97
CA ALA A 287 -31.64 19.63 -8.87
C ALA A 287 -31.84 20.27 -7.49
N ALA A 288 -31.42 21.52 -7.31
CA ALA A 288 -31.65 22.29 -6.09
C ALA A 288 -33.16 22.54 -5.87
N ILE A 289 -33.90 22.86 -6.93
CA ILE A 289 -35.36 23.00 -6.89
C ILE A 289 -36.01 21.65 -6.52
N GLU A 290 -35.55 20.53 -7.08
CA GLU A 290 -36.05 19.20 -6.73
C GLU A 290 -35.77 18.83 -5.27
N GLN A 291 -34.61 19.20 -4.73
CA GLN A 291 -34.30 19.05 -3.30
C GLN A 291 -35.21 19.91 -2.42
N LEU A 292 -35.44 21.18 -2.76
CA LEU A 292 -36.36 22.05 -2.02
C LEU A 292 -37.80 21.50 -2.03
N VAL A 293 -38.25 20.95 -3.16
CA VAL A 293 -39.57 20.31 -3.27
C VAL A 293 -39.66 19.05 -2.41
N SER A 294 -38.59 18.25 -2.33
CA SER A 294 -38.54 17.08 -1.44
C SER A 294 -38.56 17.43 0.05
N MET A 295 -38.14 18.64 0.42
CA MET A 295 -38.25 19.19 1.77
C MET A 295 -39.61 19.85 2.07
N GLY A 296 -40.58 19.76 1.15
CA GLY A 296 -41.95 20.24 1.36
C GLY A 296 -42.25 21.65 0.84
N PHE A 297 -41.30 22.30 0.14
CA PHE A 297 -41.56 23.60 -0.49
C PHE A 297 -42.31 23.45 -1.81
N GLU A 298 -43.34 24.27 -2.03
CA GLU A 298 -44.20 24.20 -3.22
C GLU A 298 -43.47 24.71 -4.48
N ARG A 299 -43.61 24.02 -5.62
CA ARG A 299 -42.87 24.29 -6.88
C ARG A 299 -43.02 25.73 -7.40
N SER A 300 -44.18 26.35 -7.18
CA SER A 300 -44.49 27.73 -7.57
C SER A 300 -43.78 28.78 -6.70
N ARG A 301 -43.46 28.44 -5.45
CA ARG A 301 -42.73 29.29 -4.50
C ARG A 301 -41.22 29.06 -4.53
N GLY A 302 -40.74 27.88 -4.93
CA GLY A 302 -39.30 27.57 -5.03
C GLY A 302 -38.55 28.38 -6.10
N THR A 303 -39.20 28.71 -7.23
CA THR A 303 -38.63 29.59 -8.26
C THR A 303 -38.63 31.06 -7.84
N CYS A 304 -39.67 31.49 -7.11
CA CYS A 304 -39.79 32.86 -6.60
C CYS A 304 -38.88 33.12 -5.40
N SER A 305 -38.67 32.13 -4.53
CA SER A 305 -37.78 32.24 -3.36
C SER A 305 -36.30 32.37 -3.75
N MET A 306 -35.87 31.78 -4.88
CA MET A 306 -34.50 31.98 -5.41
C MET A 306 -34.25 33.42 -5.88
N ILE A 307 -35.28 34.09 -6.42
CA ILE A 307 -35.19 35.49 -6.87
C ILE A 307 -35.31 36.45 -5.67
N VAL A 308 -36.14 36.12 -4.68
CA VAL A 308 -36.38 36.97 -3.51
C VAL A 308 -35.28 36.86 -2.45
N PHE A 309 -34.51 35.75 -2.36
CA PHE A 309 -33.40 35.66 -1.39
C PHE A 309 -32.06 36.24 -1.87
N LEU A 310 -31.88 36.54 -3.17
CA LEU A 310 -30.63 37.15 -3.64
C LEU A 310 -30.54 38.66 -3.39
N PHE A 311 -31.65 39.33 -3.03
CA PHE A 311 -31.67 40.79 -2.78
C PHE A 311 -31.60 41.23 -1.30
N PRO A 312 -32.01 40.44 -0.28
CA PRO A 312 -31.85 40.86 1.13
C PRO A 312 -30.58 40.33 1.81
N LEU A 313 -29.90 39.31 1.26
CA LEU A 313 -28.73 38.70 1.94
C LEU A 313 -27.47 39.59 1.95
N VAL A 314 -27.42 40.65 1.12
CA VAL A 314 -26.37 41.67 1.20
C VAL A 314 -26.65 42.71 2.29
N LEU A 315 -27.92 42.90 2.70
CA LEU A 315 -28.26 43.83 3.80
C LEU A 315 -28.28 43.18 5.18
N SER A 316 -28.47 41.87 5.31
CA SER A 316 -28.52 41.22 6.63
C SER A 316 -27.15 40.87 7.23
N CYS A 317 -26.07 40.80 6.44
CA CYS A 317 -24.72 40.52 6.97
C CYS A 317 -24.03 41.74 7.62
N PHE A 318 -24.47 42.98 7.38
CA PHE A 318 -23.92 44.15 8.07
C PHE A 318 -24.60 44.48 9.41
N ALA A 319 -25.73 43.84 9.73
CA ALA A 319 -26.49 44.12 10.96
C ALA A 319 -26.20 43.15 12.12
N TRP A 320 -25.33 42.15 11.94
CA TRP A 320 -25.02 41.11 12.94
C TRP A 320 -23.58 41.21 13.53
N ILE A 321 -22.99 42.42 13.53
CA ILE A 321 -21.73 42.72 14.27
C ILE A 321 -21.97 43.78 15.36
N SER A 322 -23.16 43.86 15.96
CA SER A 322 -23.37 44.85 17.05
C SER A 322 -24.27 44.47 18.21
N ILE A 323 -24.79 43.24 18.33
CA ILE A 323 -25.52 42.86 19.56
C ILE A 323 -25.26 41.38 19.91
N ILE A 324 -24.17 41.16 20.65
CA ILE A 324 -23.94 40.33 21.87
C ILE A 324 -22.43 40.09 21.99
#